data_AF-A0AAD1MH61-F1
#
_entry.id   AF-A0AAD1MH61-F1
#
_cell.length_a   1.000
_cell.length_b   1.000
_cell.length_c   1.000
_cell.angle_alpha   90.00
_cell.angle_beta   90.00
_cell.angle_gamma   90.00
#
_symmetry.space_group_name_H-M   'P 1'
#
loop_
_entity.id
_entity.type
_entity.pdbx_description
1 polymer ?
#
loop_
_entity_poly.entity_id
_entity_poly.type
_entity_poly.pdbx_seq_one_letter_code
_entity_poly.pdbx_strand_id
1 'polypeptide(L)' 'MKAGPVRQTRGLGFLAWEARTPDDATVASGFDVAEIANDRIIRMWTVLNPSG' A
#
# COMPACT_ATOMS: atom_id res chain seq x y z
N MET A 1 10.85 -7.49 5.96
CA MET A 1 9.66 -8.33 6.21
C MET A 1 8.48 -7.70 5.47
N LYS A 2 7.55 -8.52 4.96
CA LYS A 2 6.61 -8.16 3.89
C LYS A 2 5.60 -7.08 4.28
N ALA A 3 5.36 -6.16 3.33
CA ALA A 3 4.09 -5.47 3.17
C ALA A 3 2.92 -6.39 3.57
N GLY A 4 1.99 -5.88 4.38
CA GLY A 4 0.91 -6.67 4.97
C GLY A 4 0.09 -7.44 3.92
N PRO A 5 -0.71 -8.44 4.31
CA PRO A 5 -1.48 -9.22 3.36
C PRO A 5 -2.34 -8.30 2.50
N VAL A 6 -2.25 -8.45 1.17
CA VAL A 6 -3.13 -7.73 0.25
C VAL A 6 -4.56 -8.16 0.58
N ARG A 7 -5.40 -7.20 0.96
CA ARG A 7 -6.82 -7.45 1.21
C ARG A 7 -7.59 -6.94 0.01
N GLN A 8 -8.25 -7.86 -0.70
CA GLN A 8 -9.16 -7.51 -1.78
C GLN A 8 -10.59 -7.55 -1.25
N THR A 9 -11.29 -6.43 -1.33
CA THR A 9 -12.74 -6.34 -1.13
C THR A 9 -13.39 -6.06 -2.49
N ARG A 10 -14.71 -6.21 -2.66
CA ARG A 10 -15.38 -6.10 -3.98
C ARG A 10 -15.00 -4.80 -4.71
N GLY A 11 -14.16 -4.91 -5.75
CA GLY A 11 -13.69 -3.79 -6.58
C GLY A 11 -12.52 -2.96 -6.00
N LEU A 12 -11.99 -3.31 -4.82
CA LEU A 12 -10.90 -2.57 -4.18
C LEU A 12 -9.76 -3.51 -3.73
N GLY A 13 -8.53 -3.16 -4.06
CA GLY A 13 -7.31 -3.74 -3.50
C GLY A 13 -6.70 -2.84 -2.44
N PHE A 14 -6.12 -3.43 -1.40
CA PHE A 14 -5.42 -2.72 -0.33
C PHE A 14 -4.03 -3.33 -0.09
N LEU A 15 -2.99 -2.49 0.01
CA LEU A 15 -1.60 -2.89 0.30
C LEU A 15 -0.97 -1.96 1.33
N ALA A 16 -0.59 -2.48 2.50
CA ALA A 16 0.22 -1.72 3.47
C ALA A 16 1.72 -1.91 3.18
N TRP A 17 2.52 -0.85 3.26
CA TRP A 17 3.93 -0.87 2.90
C TRP A 17 4.82 -0.06 3.85
N GLU A 18 6.11 -0.37 3.83
CA GLU A 18 7.19 0.39 4.46
C GLU A 18 8.32 0.59 3.46
N ALA A 19 8.81 1.82 3.32
CA ALA A 19 10.01 2.13 2.57
C ALA A 19 11.20 2.11 3.53
N ARG A 20 12.18 1.25 3.26
CA ARG A 20 13.34 1.04 4.12
C ARG A 20 14.65 1.36 3.41
N THR A 21 15.61 1.88 4.15
CA THR A 21 17.00 2.06 3.71
C THR A 21 17.75 0.72 3.67
N PRO A 22 18.93 0.65 3.02
CA PRO A 22 19.72 -0.59 2.98
C PRO A 22 20.13 -1.15 4.35
N ASP A 23 20.19 -0.31 5.38
CA ASP A 23 20.44 -0.66 6.79
C ASP A 23 19.14 -0.97 7.57
N ASP A 24 18.02 -1.18 6.87
CA ASP A 24 16.70 -1.59 7.38
C ASP A 24 15.95 -0.54 8.21
N ALA A 25 16.38 0.72 8.21
CA ALA A 25 15.63 1.81 8.83
C ALA A 25 14.41 2.21 7.98
N THR A 26 13.23 2.35 8.61
CA THR A 26 12.02 2.80 7.90
C THR A 26 12.05 4.32 7.73
N VAL A 27 11.97 4.78 6.48
CA VAL A 27 11.96 6.22 6.14
C VAL A 27 10.58 6.74 5.77
N ALA A 28 9.66 5.85 5.42
CA ALA A 28 8.25 6.16 5.24
C ALA A 28 7.41 4.88 5.39
N SER A 29 6.15 5.04 5.77
CA SER A 29 5.18 3.96 5.75
C SER A 29 3.83 4.48 5.29
N GLY A 30 2.98 3.58 4.82
CA GLY A 30 1.66 3.94 4.33
C GLY A 30 0.89 2.75 3.82
N PHE A 31 -0.17 3.06 3.08
CA PHE A 31 -0.93 2.06 2.35
C PHE A 31 -1.48 2.61 1.05
N ASP A 32 -1.65 1.72 0.08
CA ASP A 32 -2.32 2.00 -1.18
C ASP A 32 -3.72 1.40 -1.18
N VAL A 33 -4.68 2.14 -1.75
CA VAL A 33 -6.02 1.67 -2.11
C VAL A 33 -6.15 1.75 -3.63
N ALA A 34 -6.46 0.64 -4.29
CA ALA A 34 -6.63 0.58 -5.73
C ALA A 34 -8.08 0.20 -6.08
N GLU A 35 -8.74 1.01 -6.91
CA GLU A 35 -10.01 0.64 -7.51
C GLU A 35 -9.75 -0.21 -8.75
N ILE A 36 -10.37 -1.39 -8.83
CA ILE A 36 -10.16 -2.38 -9.88
C ILE A 36 -11.49 -2.61 -10.62
N ALA A 37 -11.47 -2.41 -11.94
CA ALA A 37 -12.58 -2.73 -12.84
C ALA A 37 -12.02 -3.45 -14.08
N ASN A 38 -12.70 -4.51 -14.52
CA ASN A 38 -12.28 -5.33 -15.66
C ASN A 38 -10.81 -5.79 -15.54
N ASP A 39 -10.43 -6.28 -14.35
CA ASP A 39 -9.08 -6.74 -14.01
C ASP A 39 -7.96 -5.71 -14.20
N ARG A 40 -8.30 -4.41 -14.21
CA ARG A 40 -7.35 -3.30 -14.30
C ARG A 40 -7.54 -2.33 -13.14
N ILE A 41 -6.43 -1.80 -12.64
CA ILE A 41 -6.45 -0.66 -11.73
C ILE A 41 -6.90 0.57 -12.52
N ILE A 42 -8.01 1.17 -12.11
CA ILE A 42 -8.58 2.37 -12.76
C ILE A 42 -8.38 3.63 -11.94
N ARG A 43 -8.18 3.50 -10.62
CA ARG A 43 -7.79 4.58 -9.70
C ARG A 43 -6.90 4.02 -8.60
N MET A 44 -5.99 4.86 -8.09
CA MET A 44 -5.14 4.51 -6.97
C MET A 44 -4.94 5.72 -6.06
N TRP A 45 -4.97 5.48 -4.75
CA TRP A 45 -4.67 6.46 -3.72
C TRP A 45 -3.57 5.91 -2.83
N THR A 46 -2.56 6.72 -2.56
CA THR A 46 -1.51 6.43 -1.58
C THR A 46 -1.75 7.28 -0.36
N VAL A 47 -1.86 6.64 0.79
CA VAL A 47 -1.99 7.29 2.10
C VAL A 47 -0.68 7.11 2.85
N LEU A 48 -0.02 8.21 3.15
CA LEU A 48 1.17 8.22 4.00
C LEU A 48 0.72 8.20 5.47
N ASN A 49 1.33 7.32 6.25
CA ASN A 49 1.20 7.42 7.70
C ASN A 49 1.97 8.67 8.17
N PRO A 50 1.53 9.34 9.25
CA PRO A 50 2.30 10.39 9.87
C PRO A 50 3.69 9.87 10.26
N SER A 51 4.72 10.68 10.05
CA SER A 51 5.99 10.50 10.75
C SER A 51 5.72 10.67 12.24
N GLY A 52 6.05 9.63 13.03
CA GLY A 52 5.98 9.67 14.50
C GLY A 52 6.88 10.73 15.11
#